data_AF-A0A8K0GDK6-F1
#
_entry.id   AF-A0A8K0GDK6-F1
#
_cell.length_a   1.000
_cell.length_b   1.000
_cell.length_c   1.000
_cell.angle_alpha   90.00
_cell.angle_beta   90.00
_cell.angle_gamma   90.00
#
_symmetry.space_group_name_H-M   'P 1'
#
loop_
_entity.id
_entity.type
_entity.pdbx_description
1 polymer ?
#
loop_
_entity_poly.entity_id
_entity_poly.type
_entity_poly.pdbx_seq_one_letter_code
_entity_poly.pdbx_strand_id
1 'polypeptide(L)'
;TPKDLRGLNIPGNKKPAHTIQLIKNHIQSFPVKMGHYTGKEYCYLSEKLDVKRTHALFLEETSEVNHTVLRFCCALVELGRFDSVEQYFPIQGHSFLPCDRNFAVTKRKILAL
;
A
#
# COMPACT_ATOMS: atom_id res chain seq x y z
N THR A 1 18.04 14.55 -42.52
CA THR A 1 18.35 15.08 -41.18
C THR A 1 17.84 14.10 -40.14
N PRO A 2 18.63 13.75 -39.10
CA PRO A 2 18.18 12.86 -38.03
C PRO A 2 17.03 13.51 -37.25
N LYS A 3 15.98 12.76 -36.94
CA LYS A 3 14.92 13.22 -36.04
C LYS A 3 15.41 13.08 -34.60
N ASP A 4 15.34 14.16 -33.82
CA ASP A 4 15.61 14.13 -32.38
C ASP A 4 14.41 13.51 -31.65
N LEU A 5 14.66 12.44 -30.89
CA LEU A 5 13.64 11.69 -30.14
C LEU A 5 13.89 11.70 -28.62
N ARG A 6 14.85 12.50 -28.13
CA ARG A 6 15.16 12.57 -26.70
C ARG A 6 13.97 13.15 -25.93
N GLY A 7 13.67 12.59 -24.76
CA GLY A 7 12.56 13.04 -23.90
C GLY A 7 11.16 12.66 -24.38
N LEU A 8 11.02 12.00 -25.54
CA LEU A 8 9.73 11.49 -26.04
C LEU A 8 9.40 10.08 -25.53
N ASN A 9 10.31 9.45 -24.78
CA ASN A 9 10.05 8.15 -24.17
C ASN A 9 9.00 8.29 -23.07
N ILE A 10 7.96 7.48 -23.15
CA ILE A 10 6.98 7.35 -22.07
C ILE A 10 7.73 6.77 -20.86
N PRO A 11 7.77 7.48 -19.72
CA PRO A 11 8.48 6.98 -18.56
C PRO A 11 7.78 5.71 -18.05
N GLY A 12 8.53 4.61 -17.93
CA GLY A 12 7.99 3.32 -17.47
C GLY A 12 7.38 3.37 -16.07
N ASN A 13 7.75 4.38 -15.28
CA ASN A 13 7.24 4.60 -13.93
C ASN A 13 5.98 5.50 -13.89
N LYS A 14 5.43 5.89 -15.04
CA LYS A 14 4.22 6.71 -15.09
C LYS A 14 3.05 5.94 -14.48
N LYS A 15 2.57 6.41 -13.33
CA LYS A 15 1.36 5.87 -12.71
C LYS A 15 0.12 6.25 -13.53
N PRO A 16 -0.92 5.42 -13.52
CA PRO A 16 -2.16 5.75 -14.22
C PRO A 16 -2.78 6.99 -13.58
N ALA A 17 -3.50 7.78 -14.40
CA ALA A 17 -4.02 9.09 -14.00
C ALA A 17 -4.96 9.01 -12.78
N HIS A 18 -5.74 7.93 -12.67
CA HIS A 18 -6.66 7.73 -11.54
C HIS A 18 -5.90 7.59 -10.21
N THR A 19 -4.79 6.85 -10.16
CA THR A 19 -3.97 6.71 -8.95
C THR A 19 -3.39 8.05 -8.52
N ILE A 20 -2.94 8.86 -9.48
CA ILE A 20 -2.45 10.21 -9.20
C ILE A 20 -3.56 11.08 -8.60
N GLN A 21 -4.79 10.95 -9.11
CA GLN A 21 -5.93 11.70 -8.60
C GLN A 21 -6.32 11.26 -7.18
N LEU A 22 -6.29 9.95 -6.89
CA LEU A 22 -6.54 9.42 -5.55
C LEU A 22 -5.52 9.98 -4.55
N ILE A 23 -4.23 9.98 -4.91
CA ILE A 23 -3.16 10.54 -4.05
C ILE A 23 -3.39 12.03 -3.82
N LYS A 24 -3.76 12.80 -4.85
CA LYS A 24 -4.04 14.23 -4.71
C LYS A 24 -5.21 14.49 -3.77
N ASN A 25 -6.32 13.76 -3.96
CA ASN A 25 -7.51 13.91 -3.13
C ASN A 25 -7.20 13.55 -1.66
N HIS A 26 -6.45 12.48 -1.43
CA HIS A 26 -6.02 12.07 -0.10
C HIS A 26 -5.14 13.13 0.58
N ILE A 27 -4.16 13.71 -0.13
CA ILE A 27 -3.33 14.78 0.42
C ILE A 27 -4.17 16.04 0.74
N GLN A 28 -5.16 16.35 -0.10
CA GLN A 28 -6.03 17.51 0.06
C GLN A 28 -7.09 17.34 1.16
N SER A 29 -7.35 16.13 1.63
CA SER A 29 -8.33 15.88 2.70
C SER A 29 -7.79 16.30 4.08
N PHE A 30 -6.47 16.45 4.23
CA PHE A 30 -5.86 16.82 5.49
C PHE A 30 -5.99 18.30 5.81
N PRO A 31 -6.24 18.67 7.09
CA PRO A 31 -6.23 20.07 7.49
C PRO A 31 -4.82 20.66 7.35
N VAL A 32 -4.76 21.85 6.77
CA VAL A 32 -3.51 22.61 6.61
C VAL A 32 -3.37 23.67 7.71
N LYS A 33 -2.13 23.94 8.10
CA LYS A 33 -1.75 25.04 9.01
C LYS A 33 -1.16 26.17 8.20
N MET A 34 -1.53 27.41 8.52
CA MET A 34 -0.90 28.59 7.91
C MET A 34 0.40 28.93 8.62
N GLY A 35 1.49 29.06 7.87
CA GLY A 35 2.76 29.58 8.38
C GLY A 35 2.75 31.09 8.38
N HIS A 36 2.97 31.68 9.54
CA HIS A 36 2.95 33.14 9.75
C HIS A 36 4.35 33.80 9.65
N TYR A 37 5.42 33.01 9.58
CA TYR A 37 6.81 33.49 9.72
C TYR A 37 7.41 34.12 8.46
N THR A 38 6.74 33.98 7.31
CA THR A 38 7.16 34.55 6.04
C THR A 38 6.10 35.52 5.59
N GLY A 39 6.49 36.65 4.97
CA GLY A 39 5.55 37.63 4.39
C GLY A 39 4.70 37.12 3.21
N LYS A 40 4.61 35.79 3.05
CA LYS A 40 3.77 35.06 2.12
C LYS A 40 2.99 34.01 2.90
N GLU A 41 1.71 33.88 2.58
CA GLU A 41 0.86 32.84 3.13
C GLU A 41 1.27 31.48 2.56
N TYR A 42 1.84 30.64 3.41
CA TYR A 42 2.12 29.25 3.07
C TYR A 42 1.26 28.33 3.92
N CYS A 43 0.65 27.34 3.29
CA CYS A 43 -0.08 26.27 3.96
C CYS A 43 0.83 25.05 4.05
N TYR A 44 0.96 24.50 5.25
CA TYR A 44 1.76 23.31 5.53
C TYR A 44 0.87 22.22 6.10
N LEU A 45 1.17 20.96 5.77
CA LEU A 45 0.60 19.84 6.50
C LEU A 45 1.14 19.85 7.94
N SER A 46 0.36 19.30 8.86
CA SER A 46 0.77 19.14 10.26
C SER A 46 2.13 18.43 10.37
N GLU A 47 2.99 18.86 11.28
CA GLU A 47 4.27 18.24 11.60
C GLU A 47 4.14 16.76 12.01
N LYS A 48 2.94 16.36 12.46
CA LYS A 48 2.61 14.98 12.83
C LYS A 48 2.28 14.10 11.62
N LEU A 49 2.10 14.70 10.45
CA LEU A 49 1.66 14.05 9.22
C LEU A 49 2.86 13.90 8.27
N ASP A 50 3.76 12.98 8.62
CA ASP A 50 4.90 12.64 7.78
C ASP A 50 4.51 11.78 6.57
N VAL A 51 5.43 11.59 5.62
CA VAL A 51 5.21 10.81 4.39
C VAL A 51 4.83 9.35 4.66
N LYS A 52 5.34 8.75 5.74
CA LYS A 52 5.01 7.36 6.09
C LYS A 52 3.58 7.28 6.63
N ARG A 53 3.19 8.26 7.44
CA ARG A 53 1.86 8.36 8.03
C ARG A 53 0.81 8.69 7.00
N THR A 54 1.07 9.62 6.07
CA THR A 54 0.16 9.86 4.93
C THR A 54 0.01 8.62 4.08
N HIS A 55 1.10 7.92 3.75
CA HIS A 55 1.02 6.67 2.99
C HIS A 55 0.23 5.58 3.74
N ALA A 56 0.44 5.43 5.05
CA ALA A 56 -0.33 4.48 5.86
C ALA A 56 -1.83 4.80 5.84
N LEU A 57 -2.20 6.06 6.06
CA LEU A 57 -3.60 6.52 6.01
C LEU A 57 -4.20 6.35 4.60
N PHE A 58 -3.41 6.55 3.55
CA PHE A 58 -3.84 6.30 2.17
C PHE A 58 -4.17 4.82 1.96
N LEU A 59 -3.35 3.91 2.48
CA LEU A 59 -3.60 2.46 2.43
C LEU A 59 -4.76 2.01 3.32
N GLU A 60 -5.10 2.77 4.36
CA GLU A 60 -6.27 2.50 5.22
C GLU A 60 -7.58 2.96 4.53
N GLU A 61 -7.55 4.11 3.86
CA GLU A 61 -8.70 4.70 3.16
C GLU A 61 -8.97 4.03 1.81
N THR A 62 -7.90 3.61 1.11
CA THR A 62 -8.00 2.83 -0.12
C THR A 62 -7.93 1.35 0.24
N SER A 63 -9.05 0.64 0.16
CA SER A 63 -9.21 -0.76 0.54
C SER A 63 -8.50 -1.77 -0.40
N GLU A 64 -7.26 -1.49 -0.82
CA GLU A 64 -6.39 -2.46 -1.51
C GLU A 64 -5.68 -3.34 -0.47
N VAL A 65 -6.44 -4.33 0.00
CA VAL A 65 -6.23 -5.23 1.13
C VAL A 65 -4.87 -6.00 1.14
N ASN A 66 -4.11 -5.83 2.23
CA ASN A 66 -3.14 -6.77 2.84
C ASN A 66 -1.94 -7.28 2.02
N HIS A 67 -1.16 -6.37 1.42
CA HIS A 67 0.09 -6.73 0.74
C HIS A 67 1.21 -7.27 1.65
N THR A 68 1.24 -6.98 2.95
CA THR A 68 2.33 -7.47 3.82
C THR A 68 2.27 -8.98 4.01
N VAL A 69 1.07 -9.54 4.21
CA VAL A 69 0.87 -10.99 4.35
C VAL A 69 1.16 -11.68 3.02
N LEU A 70 0.67 -11.13 1.90
CA LEU A 70 0.97 -11.64 0.57
C LEU A 70 2.47 -11.60 0.26
N ARG A 71 3.15 -10.48 0.53
CA ARG A 71 4.61 -10.33 0.33
C ARG A 71 5.40 -11.30 1.21
N PHE A 72 4.96 -11.53 2.44
CA PHE A 72 5.56 -12.51 3.33
C PHE A 72 5.35 -13.94 2.82
N CYS A 73 4.14 -14.30 2.39
CA CYS A 73 3.84 -15.61 1.81
C CYS A 73 4.66 -15.87 0.53
N CYS A 74 4.79 -14.89 -0.36
CA CYS A 74 5.65 -15.01 -1.55
C CYS A 74 7.12 -15.21 -1.17
N ALA A 75 7.64 -14.41 -0.23
CA ALA A 75 9.02 -14.55 0.23
C ALA A 75 9.31 -15.95 0.80
N LEU A 76 8.34 -16.58 1.46
CA LEU A 76 8.49 -17.94 2.00
C LEU A 76 8.57 -19.02 0.89
N VAL A 77 7.87 -18.82 -0.23
CA VAL A 77 7.96 -19.71 -1.41
C VAL A 77 9.29 -19.51 -2.12
N GLU A 78 9.71 -18.26 -2.31
CA GLU A 78 10.99 -17.91 -2.96
C GLU A 78 12.21 -18.43 -2.18
N LEU A 79 12.12 -18.49 -0.85
CA LEU A 79 13.15 -19.08 0.01
C LEU A 79 13.14 -20.62 0.01
N GLY A 80 12.30 -21.26 -0.80
CA GLY A 80 12.17 -22.71 -0.89
C GLY A 80 11.64 -23.37 0.40
N ARG A 81 11.03 -22.59 1.30
CA ARG A 81 10.49 -23.11 2.56
C ARG A 81 9.13 -23.80 2.37
N PHE A 82 8.40 -23.40 1.33
CA PHE A 82 7.12 -23.99 0.94
C PHE A 82 7.03 -24.05 -0.59
N ASP A 83 6.44 -25.12 -1.12
CA ASP A 83 6.20 -25.25 -2.57
C ASP A 83 5.06 -24.33 -3.05
N SER A 84 4.05 -24.08 -2.20
CA SER A 84 2.97 -23.13 -2.45
C SER A 84 2.28 -22.68 -1.15
N VAL A 85 1.60 -21.52 -1.18
CA VAL A 85 0.84 -20.96 -0.04
C VAL A 85 -0.52 -20.46 -0.53
N GLU A 86 -1.60 -20.95 0.07
CA GLU A 86 -2.99 -20.54 -0.23
C GLU A 86 -3.53 -19.66 0.90
N GLN A 87 -3.82 -18.39 0.59
CA GLN A 87 -4.37 -17.42 1.53
C GLN A 87 -5.84 -17.11 1.20
N TYR A 88 -6.74 -17.39 2.14
CA TYR A 88 -8.16 -17.05 2.03
C TYR A 88 -8.45 -15.74 2.76
N PHE A 89 -9.02 -14.78 2.05
CA PHE A 89 -9.53 -13.57 2.67
C PHE A 89 -10.93 -13.83 3.24
N PRO A 90 -11.28 -13.24 4.40
CA PRO A 90 -12.63 -13.34 4.93
C PRO A 90 -13.61 -12.73 3.91
N ILE A 91 -14.63 -13.50 3.53
CA ILE A 91 -15.72 -13.01 2.69
C ILE A 91 -16.58 -12.10 3.57
N GLN A 92 -16.83 -10.86 3.12
CA GLN A 92 -17.68 -9.93 3.86
C GLN A 92 -19.11 -10.49 3.94
N GLY A 93 -19.62 -10.70 5.16
CA GLY A 93 -21.03 -11.05 5.37
C GLY A 93 -21.37 -11.99 6.52
N HIS A 94 -20.40 -12.54 7.27
CA HIS A 94 -20.71 -13.35 8.45
C HIS A 94 -20.09 -12.77 9.73
N SER A 95 -20.89 -12.78 10.80
CA SER A 95 -20.55 -12.29 12.12
C SER A 95 -19.30 -13.01 12.64
N PHE A 96 -18.26 -12.23 12.95
CA PHE A 96 -17.03 -12.69 13.58
C PHE A 96 -17.37 -13.50 14.85
N LEU A 97 -17.18 -14.83 14.80
CA LEU A 97 -17.26 -15.65 16.00
C LEU A 97 -15.89 -15.56 16.73
N PRO A 98 -15.86 -15.53 18.06
CA PRO A 98 -14.61 -15.39 18.83
C PRO A 98 -13.62 -16.55 18.64
N CYS A 99 -14.04 -17.61 17.94
CA CYS A 99 -13.24 -18.75 17.50
C CYS A 99 -12.30 -18.43 16.32
N ASP A 100 -12.56 -17.36 15.58
CA ASP A 100 -11.79 -16.95 14.39
C ASP A 100 -10.47 -16.21 14.71
N ARG A 101 -9.99 -16.29 15.96
CA ARG A 101 -8.78 -15.58 16.40
C ARG A 101 -7.47 -16.13 15.80
N ASN A 102 -7.50 -17.37 15.29
CA ASN A 102 -6.32 -18.05 14.76
C ASN A 102 -6.45 -18.40 13.26
N PHE A 103 -6.57 -17.38 12.39
CA PHE A 103 -6.49 -17.57 10.94
C PHE A 103 -5.04 -17.66 10.45
N ALA A 104 -4.35 -18.73 10.86
CA ALA A 104 -3.16 -19.23 10.17
C ALA A 104 -2.97 -20.71 10.54
N VAL A 105 -3.87 -21.57 10.05
CA VAL A 105 -3.63 -23.01 10.14
C VAL A 105 -2.70 -23.40 8.99
N THR A 106 -1.39 -23.30 9.22
CA THR A 106 -0.38 -23.87 8.32
C THR A 106 -0.48 -25.38 8.40
N LYS A 107 -1.20 -26.01 7.47
CA LYS A 107 -1.24 -27.47 7.36
C LYS A 107 0.09 -27.95 6.76
N ARG A 108 0.92 -28.66 7.53
CA ARG A 108 2.16 -29.26 7.04
C ARG A 108 2.15 -30.77 7.26
N LYS A 109 2.50 -31.53 6.22
CA LYS A 109 2.95 -32.93 6.35
C LYS A 109 4.46 -32.90 6.51
N ILE A 110 4.97 -33.39 7.64
CA ILE A 110 6.42 -33.49 7.89
C ILE A 110 6.88 -34.81 7.28
N LEU A 111 7.85 -34.77 6.37
CA LEU A 111 8.61 -35.95 5.99
C LEU A 111 9.68 -36.18 7.07
N ALA A 112 9.70 -37.39 7.64
CA ALA A 112 10.77 -37.83 8.51
C ALA A 112 12.07 -37.96 7.70
N LEU A 113 13.19 -37.65 8.37
CA LEU A 113 14.57 -37.50 7.88
C LEU A 113 14.98 -38.46 6.75
#